data_AF-A0A328EJF5-F1
#
_entry.id   AF-A0A328EJF5-F1
#
_cell.length_a   1.000
_cell.length_b   1.000
_cell.length_c   1.000
_cell.angle_alpha   90.00
_cell.angle_beta   90.00
_cell.angle_gamma   90.00
#
_symmetry.space_group_name_H-M   'P 1'
#
loop_
_entity.id
_entity.type
_entity.pdbx_description
1 polymer ?
#
loop_
_entity_poly.entity_id
_entity_poly.type
_entity_poly.pdbx_seq_one_letter_code
_entity_poly.pdbx_strand_id
1 'polypeptide(L)'
;MKSKRQTPAMLIKKDLKKVFPGVKFSCKYDSFSGGDSVRIYWKGGPLTRAVNKIAIQYKDGYFDSMEDIYHHINDKPYGMTAKYIICNRENDPEQTEIFIGHAGYTKESLLSGLDELDDYDKIRSIASIVRRKMDNLTNNKGENYSDDVSNDNKEIGDIVSRYVVYGC
;
A
#
# COMPACT_ATOMS: atom_id res chain seq x y z
N MET A 1 1.62 -9.62 35.64
CA MET A 1 1.64 -9.72 34.16
C MET A 1 1.30 -8.35 33.58
N LYS A 2 2.15 -7.77 32.71
CA LYS A 2 1.76 -6.55 31.99
C LYS A 2 0.66 -6.94 30.99
N SER A 3 -0.57 -6.51 31.24
CA SER A 3 -1.67 -6.66 30.28
C SER A 3 -1.24 -5.98 28.97
N LYS A 4 -1.13 -6.75 27.89
CA LYS A 4 -0.71 -6.22 26.59
C LYS A 4 -1.90 -5.45 26.00
N ARG A 5 -1.95 -4.14 26.25
CA ARG A 5 -2.94 -3.26 25.62
C ARG A 5 -2.78 -3.34 24.09
N GLN A 6 -3.90 -3.52 23.38
CA GLN A 6 -3.90 -3.42 21.93
C GLN A 6 -3.60 -1.98 21.52
N THR A 7 -2.68 -1.81 20.57
CA THR A 7 -2.34 -0.52 19.97
C THR A 7 -2.86 -0.46 18.54
N PRO A 8 -3.08 0.74 17.97
CA PRO A 8 -3.46 0.89 16.56
C PRO A 8 -2.48 0.17 15.63
N ALA A 9 -1.17 0.20 15.91
CA ALA A 9 -0.17 -0.52 15.12
C ALA A 9 -0.39 -2.03 15.10
N MET A 10 -0.85 -2.64 16.22
CA MET A 10 -1.16 -4.06 16.25
C MET A 10 -2.40 -4.41 15.43
N LEU A 11 -3.42 -3.56 15.49
CA LEU A 11 -4.67 -3.73 14.75
C LEU A 11 -4.46 -3.57 13.25
N ILE A 12 -3.80 -2.48 12.84
CA ILE A 12 -3.39 -2.23 11.45
C ILE A 12 -2.57 -3.40 10.92
N LYS A 13 -1.54 -3.85 11.66
CA LYS A 13 -0.71 -4.98 11.22
C LYS A 13 -1.50 -6.28 11.04
N LYS A 14 -2.53 -6.50 11.85
CA LYS A 14 -3.41 -7.67 11.74
C LYS A 14 -4.23 -7.61 10.45
N ASP A 15 -4.85 -6.47 10.17
CA ASP A 15 -5.68 -6.29 8.97
C ASP A 15 -4.85 -6.33 7.70
N LEU A 16 -3.69 -5.66 7.68
CA LEU A 16 -2.77 -5.69 6.55
C LEU A 16 -2.33 -7.12 6.21
N LYS A 17 -2.02 -7.95 7.22
CA LYS A 17 -1.66 -9.36 6.99
C LYS A 17 -2.82 -10.20 6.47
N LYS A 18 -4.06 -9.86 6.83
CA LYS A 18 -5.25 -10.55 6.34
C LYS A 18 -5.50 -10.24 4.87
N VAL A 19 -5.31 -8.99 4.46
CA VAL A 19 -5.55 -8.53 3.08
C VAL A 19 -4.37 -8.86 2.16
N PHE A 20 -3.14 -8.73 2.65
CA PHE A 20 -1.92 -8.95 1.88
C PHE A 20 -1.09 -10.10 2.50
N PRO A 21 -1.55 -11.36 2.34
CA PRO A 21 -0.77 -12.51 2.79
C PRO A 21 0.57 -12.56 2.06
N GLY A 22 1.63 -12.94 2.77
CA GLY A 22 2.99 -13.02 2.23
C GLY A 22 3.82 -11.72 2.35
N VAL A 23 3.19 -10.57 2.65
CA VAL A 23 3.92 -9.29 2.78
C VAL A 23 4.35 -9.05 4.22
N LYS A 24 5.63 -8.68 4.40
CA LYS A 24 6.22 -8.38 5.71
C LYS A 24 6.03 -6.90 6.08
N PHE A 25 5.02 -6.63 6.90
CA PHE A 25 4.80 -5.28 7.46
C PHE A 25 5.51 -5.06 8.81
N SER A 26 6.17 -3.91 8.92
CA SER A 26 6.65 -3.32 10.16
C SER A 26 5.76 -2.15 10.55
N CYS A 27 5.04 -2.25 11.67
CA CYS A 27 4.16 -1.20 12.17
C CYS A 27 4.69 -0.77 13.55
N LYS A 28 5.10 0.50 13.66
CA LYS A 28 5.61 1.10 14.90
C LYS A 28 4.64 2.13 15.40
N TYR A 29 4.26 2.03 16.68
CA TYR A 29 3.45 3.01 17.39
C TYR A 29 4.35 3.83 18.31
N ASP A 30 4.19 5.15 18.28
CA ASP A 30 4.86 6.07 19.20
C ASP A 30 3.83 7.09 19.73
N SER A 31 3.89 7.37 21.04
CA SER A 31 3.07 8.38 21.72
C SER A 31 3.95 9.50 22.26
N PHE A 32 3.47 10.74 22.20
CA PHE A 32 4.18 11.95 22.61
C PHE A 32 3.19 13.00 23.16
N SER A 33 3.68 14.08 23.75
CA SER A 33 2.84 15.07 24.47
C SER A 33 1.77 15.76 23.60
N GLY A 34 1.85 15.66 22.27
CA GLY A 34 0.91 16.26 21.31
C GLY A 34 0.02 15.25 20.56
N GLY A 35 0.08 13.96 20.92
CA GLY A 35 -0.70 12.90 20.30
C GLY A 35 0.12 11.63 20.08
N ASP A 36 -0.28 10.85 19.10
CA ASP A 36 0.34 9.57 18.77
C ASP A 36 0.46 9.37 17.25
N SER A 37 1.34 8.46 16.87
CA SER A 37 1.60 8.14 15.47
C SER A 37 1.79 6.65 15.27
N VAL A 38 1.36 6.18 14.10
CA VAL A 38 1.72 4.86 13.57
C VAL A 38 2.50 5.03 12.29
N ARG A 39 3.69 4.43 12.23
CA ARG A 39 4.51 4.34 11.03
C ARG A 39 4.52 2.91 10.50
N ILE A 40 4.16 2.77 9.24
CA ILE A 40 4.01 1.49 8.55
C ILE A 40 5.07 1.42 7.46
N TYR A 41 5.90 0.37 7.51
CA TYR A 41 6.98 0.13 6.56
C TYR A 41 6.84 -1.27 5.95
N TRP A 42 7.08 -1.36 4.65
CA TRP A 42 7.19 -2.62 3.90
C TRP A 42 8.03 -2.42 2.64
N LYS A 43 8.46 -3.53 2.04
CA LYS A 43 9.25 -3.57 0.81
C LYS A 43 8.43 -4.16 -0.32
N GLY A 44 8.38 -3.50 -1.47
CA GLY A 44 7.64 -3.93 -2.65
C GLY A 44 6.17 -4.25 -2.36
N GLY A 45 5.63 -5.27 -3.02
CA GLY A 45 4.28 -5.79 -2.79
C GLY A 45 3.16 -4.79 -3.14
N PRO A 46 2.14 -4.60 -2.27
CA PRO A 46 1.02 -3.71 -2.55
C PRO A 46 1.44 -2.23 -2.57
N LEU A 47 0.75 -1.46 -3.40
CA LEU A 47 0.98 -0.01 -3.55
C LEU A 47 0.66 0.75 -2.27
N THR A 48 1.33 1.90 -2.07
CA THR A 48 1.14 2.75 -0.88
C THR A 48 -0.32 3.14 -0.68
N ARG A 49 -1.03 3.46 -1.76
CA ARG A 49 -2.48 3.77 -1.72
C ARG A 49 -3.35 2.62 -1.20
N ALA A 50 -3.02 1.38 -1.56
CA ALA A 50 -3.76 0.21 -1.12
C ALA A 50 -3.58 -0.04 0.39
N VAL A 51 -2.36 0.12 0.90
CA VAL A 51 -2.03 0.02 2.33
C VAL A 51 -2.66 1.18 3.11
N ASN A 52 -2.55 2.41 2.59
CA ASN A 52 -3.08 3.61 3.24
C ASN A 52 -4.60 3.52 3.44
N LYS A 53 -5.34 2.97 2.47
CA LYS A 53 -6.80 2.79 2.58
C LYS A 53 -7.23 1.88 3.75
N ILE A 54 -6.42 0.90 4.12
CA ILE A 54 -6.66 0.07 5.30
C ILE A 54 -6.25 0.84 6.56
N ALA A 55 -5.07 1.45 6.52
CA ALA A 55 -4.50 2.14 7.67
C ALA A 55 -5.36 3.35 8.11
N ILE A 56 -5.89 4.12 7.16
CA ILE A 56 -6.67 5.34 7.44
C ILE A 56 -7.94 5.08 8.27
N GLN A 57 -8.46 3.85 8.29
CA GLN A 57 -9.61 3.45 9.14
C GLN A 57 -9.30 3.49 10.65
N TYR A 58 -8.01 3.65 10.99
CA TYR A 58 -7.51 3.80 12.35
C TYR A 58 -7.10 5.24 12.67
N LYS A 59 -7.29 6.18 11.75
CA LYS A 59 -7.03 7.59 12.00
C LYS A 59 -8.09 8.14 12.96
N ASP A 60 -7.65 8.94 13.92
CA ASP A 60 -8.50 9.50 14.97
C ASP A 60 -9.38 10.64 14.45
N GLY A 61 -8.81 11.51 13.62
CA GLY A 61 -9.45 12.73 13.15
C GLY A 61 -8.53 13.58 12.29
N TYR A 62 -9.01 14.74 11.87
CA TYR A 62 -8.23 15.74 11.15
C TYR A 62 -8.53 17.14 11.67
N PHE A 63 -7.56 18.04 11.51
CA PHE A 63 -7.73 19.45 11.83
C PHE A 63 -8.22 20.19 10.58
N ASP A 64 -9.29 20.97 10.72
CA ASP A 64 -9.79 21.88 9.69
C ASP A 64 -9.31 23.29 10.01
N SER A 65 -8.37 23.79 9.20
CA SER A 65 -7.78 25.11 9.38
C SER A 65 -8.74 26.26 9.04
N MET A 66 -9.81 26.01 8.26
CA MET A 66 -10.77 27.06 7.91
C MET A 66 -11.72 27.35 9.07
N GLU A 67 -12.13 26.30 9.78
CA GLU A 67 -13.04 26.38 10.93
C GLU A 67 -12.29 26.48 12.27
N ASP A 68 -10.97 26.26 12.28
CA ASP A 68 -10.13 26.20 13.48
C ASP A 68 -10.59 25.13 14.48
N ILE A 69 -11.09 23.98 13.97
CA ILE A 69 -11.60 22.88 14.79
C ILE A 69 -10.97 21.53 14.42
N TYR A 70 -10.92 20.64 15.41
CA TYR A 70 -10.52 19.25 15.21
C TYR A 70 -11.75 18.36 15.05
N HIS A 71 -11.86 17.70 13.90
CA HIS A 71 -12.91 16.74 13.60
C HIS A 71 -12.46 15.33 13.95
N HIS A 72 -13.12 14.72 14.94
CA HIS A 72 -12.96 13.29 15.23
C HIS A 72 -13.82 12.48 14.24
N ILE A 73 -13.22 11.49 13.57
CA ILE A 73 -13.88 10.73 12.50
C ILE A 73 -14.07 9.24 12.85
N ASN A 74 -13.78 8.87 14.09
CA ASN A 74 -13.68 7.47 14.50
C ASN A 74 -14.23 7.27 15.91
N ASP A 75 -15.19 6.36 16.04
CA ASP A 75 -15.83 6.04 17.33
C ASP A 75 -15.10 4.91 18.08
N LYS A 76 -13.91 4.51 17.62
CA LYS A 76 -13.12 3.44 18.25
C LYS A 76 -12.66 3.85 19.66
N PRO A 77 -12.52 2.89 20.59
CA PRO A 77 -12.03 3.17 21.94
C PRO A 77 -10.65 3.84 21.97
N TYR A 78 -10.43 4.66 22.99
CA TYR A 78 -9.17 5.37 23.21
C TYR A 78 -7.95 4.42 23.17
N GLY A 79 -6.93 4.81 22.40
CA GLY A 79 -5.71 4.05 22.19
C GLY A 79 -5.83 2.89 21.19
N MET A 80 -6.94 2.80 20.45
CA MET A 80 -7.07 1.95 19.26
C MET A 80 -6.98 2.73 17.94
N THR A 81 -7.01 4.07 18.01
CA THR A 81 -6.78 5.00 16.90
C THR A 81 -5.41 5.68 17.04
N ALA A 82 -4.98 6.38 15.99
CA ALA A 82 -3.83 7.26 16.05
C ALA A 82 -4.10 8.58 15.32
N LYS A 83 -3.54 9.68 15.81
CA LYS A 83 -3.64 11.01 15.20
C LYS A 83 -2.91 11.08 13.86
N TYR A 84 -1.73 10.46 13.78
CA TYR A 84 -0.92 10.43 12.57
C TYR A 84 -0.70 9.00 12.07
N ILE A 85 -0.96 8.77 10.79
CA ILE A 85 -0.69 7.50 10.12
C ILE A 85 0.22 7.81 8.93
N ILE A 86 1.38 7.16 8.92
CA ILE A 86 2.41 7.37 7.92
C ILE A 86 2.71 6.01 7.30
N CYS A 87 2.50 5.91 5.99
CA CYS A 87 2.84 4.75 5.19
C CYS A 87 4.12 5.04 4.42
N ASN A 88 5.08 4.13 4.46
CA ASN A 88 6.35 4.28 3.76
C ASN A 88 6.71 2.96 3.08
N ARG A 89 6.85 3.02 1.76
CA ARG A 89 7.11 1.86 0.91
C ARG A 89 8.51 1.98 0.32
N GLU A 90 9.31 0.95 0.48
CA GLU A 90 10.61 0.82 -0.18
C GLU A 90 10.41 0.08 -1.51
N ASN A 91 11.00 0.61 -2.59
CA ASN A 91 10.99 -0.04 -3.91
C ASN A 91 11.76 -1.37 -3.85
N ASP A 92 11.07 -2.47 -4.18
CA ASP A 92 11.64 -3.82 -4.22
C ASP A 92 10.89 -4.62 -5.29
N PRO A 93 11.31 -4.52 -6.57
CA PRO A 93 10.52 -5.07 -7.67
C PRO A 93 10.44 -6.60 -7.60
N GLU A 94 11.45 -7.29 -7.04
CA GLU A 94 11.40 -8.74 -6.85
C GLU A 94 10.29 -9.15 -5.87
N GLN A 95 10.18 -8.47 -4.72
CA GLN A 95 9.09 -8.74 -3.79
C GLN A 95 7.72 -8.43 -4.39
N THR A 96 7.64 -7.42 -5.26
CA THR A 96 6.42 -7.09 -5.99
C THR A 96 6.03 -8.14 -7.02
N GLU A 97 6.98 -8.68 -7.78
CA GLU A 97 6.73 -9.79 -8.70
C GLU A 97 6.27 -11.05 -7.95
N ILE A 98 6.92 -11.39 -6.84
CA ILE A 98 6.50 -12.51 -5.98
C ILE A 98 5.06 -12.30 -5.50
N PHE A 99 4.71 -11.08 -5.08
CA PHE A 99 3.35 -10.74 -4.65
C PHE A 99 2.33 -10.88 -5.79
N ILE A 100 2.66 -10.44 -7.00
CA ILE A 100 1.81 -10.60 -8.20
C ILE A 100 1.59 -12.09 -8.51
N GLY A 101 2.66 -12.90 -8.41
CA GLY A 101 2.60 -14.35 -8.57
C GLY A 101 1.64 -15.02 -7.59
N HIS A 102 1.72 -14.68 -6.30
CA HIS A 102 0.78 -15.18 -5.28
C HIS A 102 -0.67 -14.74 -5.55
N ALA A 103 -0.88 -13.62 -6.24
CA ALA A 103 -2.19 -13.13 -6.61
C ALA A 103 -2.77 -13.80 -7.87
N GLY A 104 -2.09 -14.84 -8.39
CA GLY A 104 -2.57 -15.72 -9.45
C GLY A 104 -2.19 -15.31 -10.88
N TYR A 105 -1.23 -14.41 -11.06
CA TYR A 105 -0.75 -14.05 -12.40
C TYR A 105 0.68 -14.50 -12.62
N THR A 106 0.90 -15.13 -13.78
CA THR A 106 2.24 -15.50 -14.25
C THR A 106 2.72 -14.49 -15.28
N LYS A 107 4.01 -14.55 -15.59
CA LYS A 107 4.64 -13.74 -16.64
C LYS A 107 3.92 -13.93 -17.98
N GLU A 108 3.59 -15.18 -18.31
CA GLU A 108 2.93 -15.56 -19.57
C GLU A 108 1.53 -14.92 -19.66
N SER A 109 0.80 -14.87 -18.55
CA SER A 109 -0.51 -14.21 -18.48
C SER A 109 -0.43 -12.68 -18.65
N LEU A 110 0.69 -12.06 -18.28
CA LEU A 110 0.88 -10.61 -18.45
C LEU A 110 1.29 -10.25 -19.88
N LEU A 111 2.01 -11.15 -20.55
CA LEU A 111 2.50 -10.98 -21.92
C LEU A 111 1.52 -11.48 -22.99
N SER A 112 0.57 -12.34 -22.62
CA SER A 112 -0.36 -12.96 -23.57
C SER A 112 -1.15 -11.92 -24.37
N GLY A 113 -1.13 -12.03 -25.70
CA GLY A 113 -1.88 -11.14 -26.59
C GLY A 113 -1.21 -9.78 -26.82
N LEU A 114 0.03 -9.60 -26.37
CA LEU A 114 0.84 -8.41 -26.66
C LEU A 114 1.87 -8.66 -27.76
N ASP A 115 1.87 -9.83 -28.42
CA ASP A 115 2.94 -10.26 -29.33
C ASP A 115 3.18 -9.29 -30.50
N GLU A 116 2.10 -8.71 -31.04
CA GLU A 116 2.13 -7.78 -32.18
C GLU A 116 2.38 -6.31 -31.79
N LEU A 117 2.41 -5.99 -30.50
CA LEU A 117 2.65 -4.61 -30.04
C LEU A 117 4.14 -4.26 -30.09
N ASP A 118 4.43 -2.98 -30.29
CA ASP A 118 5.77 -2.46 -30.06
C ASP A 118 6.13 -2.46 -28.55
N ASP A 119 7.41 -2.31 -28.24
CA ASP A 119 7.90 -2.38 -26.87
C ASP A 119 7.29 -1.29 -25.98
N TYR A 120 6.99 -0.11 -26.52
CA TYR A 120 6.45 0.99 -25.75
C TYR A 120 4.98 0.75 -25.34
N ASP A 121 4.17 0.26 -26.26
CA ASP A 121 2.76 -0.09 -26.02
C ASP A 121 2.63 -1.37 -25.17
N LYS A 122 3.56 -2.32 -25.31
CA LYS A 122 3.73 -3.43 -24.34
C LYS A 122 3.95 -2.90 -22.94
N ILE A 123 4.91 -1.98 -22.78
CA ILE A 123 5.26 -1.43 -21.48
C ILE A 123 4.05 -0.74 -20.84
N ARG A 124 3.32 0.10 -21.59
CA ARG A 124 2.12 0.77 -21.09
C ARG A 124 1.02 -0.21 -20.71
N SER A 125 0.78 -1.22 -21.55
CA SER A 125 -0.26 -2.22 -21.32
C SER A 125 0.01 -3.04 -20.07
N ILE A 126 1.23 -3.58 -19.92
CA ILE A 126 1.64 -4.34 -18.73
C ILE A 126 1.59 -3.45 -17.49
N ALA A 127 2.10 -2.22 -17.55
CA ALA A 127 2.04 -1.29 -16.43
C ALA A 127 0.60 -0.99 -15.97
N SER A 128 -0.36 -0.94 -16.91
CA SER A 128 -1.78 -0.75 -16.58
C SER A 128 -2.39 -2.00 -15.90
N ILE A 129 -2.04 -3.20 -16.39
CA ILE A 129 -2.50 -4.47 -15.83
C ILE A 129 -1.96 -4.65 -14.41
N VAL A 130 -0.66 -4.43 -14.21
CA VAL A 130 0.02 -4.51 -12.91
C VAL A 130 -0.61 -3.53 -11.92
N ARG A 131 -0.78 -2.25 -12.29
CA ARG A 131 -1.45 -1.24 -11.45
C ARG A 131 -2.86 -1.67 -11.04
N ARG A 132 -3.69 -2.04 -12.02
CA ARG A 132 -5.08 -2.45 -11.77
C ARG A 132 -5.15 -3.64 -10.84
N LYS A 133 -4.23 -4.61 -10.96
CA LYS A 133 -4.21 -5.76 -10.05
C LYS A 133 -3.81 -5.38 -8.64
N MET A 134 -2.77 -4.57 -8.48
CA MET A 134 -2.37 -4.09 -7.16
C MET A 134 -3.52 -3.33 -6.47
N ASP A 135 -4.33 -2.59 -7.23
CA ASP A 135 -5.49 -1.86 -6.73
C ASP A 135 -6.69 -2.77 -6.38
N ASN A 136 -6.99 -3.76 -7.25
CA ASN A 136 -8.15 -4.64 -7.12
C ASN A 136 -8.16 -5.50 -5.83
N LEU A 137 -7.02 -5.68 -5.18
CA LEU A 137 -6.93 -6.37 -3.88
C LEU A 137 -7.61 -5.61 -2.72
N THR A 138 -8.02 -4.36 -2.95
CA THR A 138 -8.69 -3.52 -1.93
C THR A 138 -10.16 -3.22 -2.22
N ASN A 139 -10.77 -3.86 -3.24
CA ASN A 139 -12.17 -3.66 -3.64
C ASN A 139 -12.61 -2.19 -3.66
N ASN A 140 -11.88 -1.30 -4.35
CA ASN A 140 -12.45 0.02 -4.62
C ASN A 140 -11.79 0.84 -5.74
N LYS A 141 -12.66 1.53 -6.47
CA LYS A 141 -12.34 2.61 -7.41
C LYS A 141 -11.80 3.82 -6.63
N GLY A 142 -10.95 4.58 -7.33
CA GLY A 142 -10.04 5.55 -6.73
C GLY A 142 -10.70 6.62 -5.89
N GLU A 143 -9.91 7.17 -4.98
CA GLU A 143 -9.97 8.56 -4.56
C GLU A 143 -8.60 8.97 -3.99
N ASN A 144 -8.31 10.25 -4.15
CA ASN A 144 -6.98 10.85 -4.18
C ASN A 144 -6.21 10.77 -2.86
N TYR A 145 -4.92 10.43 -2.96
CA TYR A 145 -3.87 10.86 -2.04
C TYR A 145 -2.53 10.89 -2.82
N SER A 146 -1.97 12.08 -2.99
CA SER A 146 -0.56 12.30 -3.37
C SER A 146 0.31 12.08 -2.12
N ASP A 147 1.50 11.49 -2.15
CA ASP A 147 2.72 12.02 -2.80
C ASP A 147 3.70 10.91 -3.28
N ASP A 148 3.29 9.64 -3.29
CA ASP A 148 4.20 8.48 -3.52
C ASP A 148 4.03 7.78 -4.89
N VAL A 149 3.29 8.41 -5.81
CA VAL A 149 3.04 7.89 -7.17
C VAL A 149 4.35 7.69 -7.96
N SER A 150 5.39 8.46 -7.63
CA SER A 150 6.70 8.37 -8.27
C SER A 150 7.43 7.06 -7.97
N ASN A 151 7.39 6.59 -6.72
CA ASN A 151 8.03 5.33 -6.31
C ASN A 151 7.29 4.12 -6.91
N ASP A 152 5.96 4.15 -6.86
CA ASP A 152 5.10 3.13 -7.46
C ASP A 152 5.34 3.04 -8.98
N ASN A 153 5.41 4.18 -9.68
CA ASN A 153 5.68 4.21 -11.13
C ASN A 153 7.09 3.71 -11.48
N LYS A 154 8.11 4.04 -10.66
CA LYS A 154 9.48 3.60 -10.89
C LYS A 154 9.60 2.08 -10.82
N GLU A 155 9.06 1.48 -9.76
CA GLU A 155 9.10 0.04 -9.58
C GLU A 155 8.31 -0.72 -10.65
N ILE A 156 7.12 -0.24 -11.00
CA ILE A 156 6.34 -0.83 -12.09
C ILE A 156 7.11 -0.73 -13.40
N GLY A 157 7.80 0.40 -13.64
CA GLY A 157 8.73 0.54 -14.76
C GLY A 157 9.84 -0.52 -14.75
N ASP A 158 10.45 -0.76 -13.59
CA ASP A 158 11.52 -1.75 -13.43
C ASP A 158 11.02 -3.18 -13.73
N ILE A 159 9.84 -3.57 -13.22
CA ILE A 159 9.22 -4.89 -13.47
C ILE A 159 8.91 -5.05 -14.96
N VAL A 160 8.27 -4.05 -15.55
CA VAL A 160 7.84 -4.11 -16.94
C VAL A 160 9.04 -4.15 -17.88
N SER A 161 10.10 -3.38 -17.59
CA SER A 161 11.35 -3.41 -18.34
C SER A 161 12.02 -4.78 -18.31
N ARG A 162 12.06 -5.48 -17.16
CA ARG A 162 12.57 -6.86 -17.07
C ARG A 162 11.81 -7.81 -18.00
N TYR A 163 10.49 -7.67 -18.07
CA TYR A 163 9.65 -8.59 -18.82
C TYR A 163 9.69 -8.37 -20.33
N VAL A 164 9.85 -7.11 -20.76
CA VAL A 164 9.86 -6.73 -22.19
C VAL A 164 11.28 -6.71 -22.77
N VAL A 165 12.25 -6.11 -22.07
CA VAL A 165 13.60 -5.83 -22.60
C VAL A 165 14.58 -6.95 -22.29
N TYR A 166 14.56 -7.48 -21.06
CA TYR A 166 15.57 -8.42 -20.58
C TYR A 166 15.17 -9.88 -20.67
N GLY A 167 13.91 -10.19 -20.96
CA GLY A 167 13.42 -11.52 -21.31
C GLY A 167 14.00 -12.65 -20.45
N CYS A 168 13.83 -12.62 -19.12
CA CYS A 168 14.24 -13.73 -18.26
C CYS A 168 13.32 -14.94 -18.38
#